data_AF-A0A2I0U2H2-F1
#
_entry.id   AF-A0A2I0U2H2-F1
#
_cell.length_a   1.000
_cell.length_b   1.000
_cell.length_c   1.000
_cell.angle_alpha   90.00
_cell.angle_beta   90.00
_cell.angle_gamma   90.00
#
_symmetry.space_group_name_H-M   'P 1'
#
loop_
_entity.id
_entity.type
_entity.pdbx_description
1 polymer ?
#
loop_
_entity_poly.entity_id
_entity_poly.type
_entity_poly.pdbx_seq_one_letter_code
_entity_poly.pdbx_strand_id
1 'polypeptide(L)'
;MSKSRMEGSTVQLKCLYTNERSLGNKQEELEATVLLESYDIVAITETWWYESYDWSVAIEGYKLFRRDRQGRRGGGVALYVKEWLESEEMSLKPSLGSDEDRVESLWALVLMGDFNHPDICWEGYTARHVQSRKFLQCLDDNFLTYGVEESTRRGVLLDLILKNKEGLVEDIKVGGSLGCSDHEKIEFRIVDSICKTTSRTETLDFRRDNFDLFKKLLGEIPWVRALEGRGAQESWSIFKYHFLEARDQCIPKSKKSGKGSSRPAGLSMELLKKLKWKKDIYTEWKKGLTAWEDYKNAVRICRDETRKAKASLDLKSVRDVNKKGFFKYIGGKWKTRKNVGLLLNETGATVTEEFYYIKL
;
A
#
# COMPACT_ATOMS: atom_id res chain seq x y z
N MET A 1 37.79 -18.31 11.90
CA MET A 1 36.85 -17.66 10.98
C MET A 1 35.43 -18.06 11.37
N SER A 2 34.78 -17.28 12.24
CA SER A 2 33.36 -17.43 12.56
C SER A 2 32.56 -16.59 11.57
N LYS A 3 31.83 -17.24 10.65
CA LYS A 3 30.80 -16.56 9.85
C LYS A 3 29.68 -16.15 10.82
N SER A 4 29.59 -14.86 11.12
CA SER A 4 28.43 -14.29 11.80
C SER A 4 27.21 -14.47 10.88
N ARG A 5 26.30 -15.35 11.27
CA ARG A 5 24.97 -15.49 10.68
C ARG A 5 24.24 -14.17 10.91
N MET A 6 24.01 -13.38 9.85
CA MET A 6 23.10 -12.24 9.95
C MET A 6 21.71 -12.80 10.22
N GLU A 7 21.21 -12.66 11.45
CA GLU A 7 19.81 -12.83 11.78
C GLU A 7 19.02 -11.78 10.98
N GLY A 8 18.38 -12.22 9.89
CA GLY A 8 17.44 -11.39 9.17
C GLY A 8 16.27 -11.06 10.09
N SER A 9 15.99 -9.77 10.30
CA SER A 9 14.79 -9.37 11.03
C SER A 9 13.57 -9.72 10.18
N THR A 10 12.73 -10.65 10.66
CA THR A 10 11.43 -10.94 10.03
C THR A 10 10.58 -9.68 10.03
N VAL A 11 10.19 -9.20 8.86
CA VAL A 11 9.30 -8.04 8.73
C VAL A 11 7.88 -8.56 8.63
N GLN A 12 7.02 -8.12 9.54
CA GLN A 12 5.59 -8.39 9.47
C GLN A 12 4.88 -7.14 8.93
N LEU A 13 4.14 -7.29 7.84
CA LEU A 13 3.32 -6.22 7.27
C LEU A 13 1.87 -6.37 7.73
N LYS A 14 1.33 -5.36 8.41
CA LYS A 14 -0.08 -5.35 8.83
C LYS A 14 -0.95 -4.96 7.64
N CYS A 15 -1.83 -5.83 7.21
CA CYS A 15 -2.62 -5.65 6.00
C CYS A 15 -4.13 -5.56 6.30
N LEU A 16 -4.85 -4.87 5.43
CA LEU A 16 -6.30 -4.73 5.45
C LEU A 16 -6.86 -5.02 4.06
N TYR A 17 -7.87 -5.88 3.98
CA TYR A 17 -8.69 -6.08 2.79
C TYR A 17 -10.16 -5.77 3.11
N THR A 18 -10.88 -5.13 2.19
CA THR A 18 -12.34 -4.94 2.31
C THR A 18 -13.00 -4.75 0.95
N ASN A 19 -14.21 -5.27 0.79
CA ASN A 19 -15.09 -4.98 -0.34
C ASN A 19 -16.08 -3.89 0.07
N GLU A 20 -16.01 -2.72 -0.58
CA GLU A 20 -16.75 -1.55 -0.09
C GLU A 20 -18.04 -1.25 -0.84
N ARG A 21 -18.28 -1.77 -2.04
CA ARG A 21 -19.50 -1.47 -2.82
C ARG A 21 -19.87 0.01 -2.82
N SER A 22 -18.93 0.84 -3.28
CA SER A 22 -18.87 2.30 -3.17
C SER A 22 -18.11 2.80 -1.94
N LEU A 23 -16.93 3.37 -2.20
CA LEU A 23 -16.08 3.99 -1.19
C LEU A 23 -16.34 5.50 -1.01
N GLY A 24 -17.06 6.15 -1.93
CA GLY A 24 -17.17 7.61 -2.00
C GLY A 24 -17.59 8.30 -0.69
N ASN A 25 -18.57 7.76 0.04
CA ASN A 25 -19.08 8.30 1.31
C ASN A 25 -18.42 7.73 2.57
N LYS A 26 -17.38 6.90 2.40
CA LYS A 26 -16.62 6.23 3.47
C LYS A 26 -15.14 6.60 3.44
N GLN A 27 -14.71 7.41 2.47
CA GLN A 27 -13.31 7.74 2.23
C GLN A 27 -12.65 8.36 3.47
N GLU A 28 -13.34 9.27 4.17
CA GLU A 28 -12.79 9.91 5.35
C GLU A 28 -12.66 8.94 6.53
N GLU A 29 -13.61 8.00 6.66
CA GLU A 29 -13.56 6.97 7.70
C GLU A 29 -12.46 5.95 7.41
N LEU A 30 -12.28 5.58 6.14
CA LEU A 30 -11.15 4.78 5.67
C LEU A 30 -9.83 5.48 6.01
N GLU A 31 -9.65 6.74 5.59
CA GLU A 31 -8.44 7.53 5.84
C GLU A 31 -8.12 7.56 7.35
N ALA A 32 -9.12 7.84 8.19
CA ALA A 32 -8.96 7.88 9.64
C ALA A 32 -8.60 6.51 10.23
N THR A 33 -9.26 5.44 9.77
CA THR A 33 -9.02 4.07 10.22
C THR A 33 -7.61 3.60 9.83
N VAL A 34 -7.19 3.86 8.59
CA VAL A 34 -5.89 3.48 8.05
C VAL A 34 -4.75 4.15 8.82
N LEU A 35 -4.93 5.42 9.16
CA LEU A 35 -3.94 6.20 9.91
C LEU A 35 -3.93 5.86 11.40
N LEU A 36 -5.08 5.53 12.00
CA LEU A 36 -5.18 5.09 13.39
C LEU A 36 -4.54 3.72 13.61
N GLU A 37 -4.88 2.76 12.75
CA GLU A 37 -4.45 1.37 12.86
C GLU A 37 -3.07 1.11 12.25
N SER A 38 -2.55 2.07 11.48
CA SER A 38 -1.22 2.04 10.87
C SER A 38 -0.98 0.81 9.98
N TYR A 39 -1.93 0.45 9.12
CA TYR A 39 -1.74 -0.64 8.14
C TYR A 39 -0.59 -0.34 7.19
N ASP A 40 0.18 -1.35 6.79
CA ASP A 40 1.25 -1.18 5.81
C ASP A 40 0.73 -1.28 4.38
N ILE A 41 -0.28 -2.14 4.17
CA ILE A 41 -0.96 -2.36 2.89
C ILE A 41 -2.48 -2.38 3.12
N VAL A 42 -3.25 -1.71 2.24
CA VAL A 42 -4.71 -1.70 2.26
C VAL A 42 -5.24 -1.96 0.87
N ALA A 43 -5.97 -3.06 0.69
CA ALA A 43 -6.60 -3.48 -0.57
C ALA A 43 -8.12 -3.30 -0.49
N ILE A 44 -8.72 -2.69 -1.52
CA ILE A 44 -10.15 -2.37 -1.53
C ILE A 44 -10.79 -2.74 -2.86
N THR A 45 -11.75 -3.67 -2.88
CA THR A 45 -12.54 -3.98 -4.07
C THR A 45 -13.84 -3.18 -4.10
N GLU A 46 -14.46 -3.08 -5.28
CA GLU A 46 -15.72 -2.37 -5.51
C GLU A 46 -15.68 -0.89 -5.04
N THR A 47 -14.62 -0.16 -5.40
CA THR A 47 -14.44 1.26 -5.01
C THR A 47 -15.52 2.18 -5.60
N TRP A 48 -15.98 1.86 -6.82
CA TRP A 48 -16.94 2.62 -7.64
C TRP A 48 -16.49 4.05 -7.94
N TRP A 49 -15.18 4.26 -8.05
CA TRP A 49 -14.64 5.51 -8.54
C TRP A 49 -14.77 5.62 -10.06
N TYR A 50 -14.81 6.87 -10.54
CA TYR A 50 -14.75 7.23 -11.95
C TYR A 50 -13.49 8.07 -12.20
N GLU A 51 -13.09 8.22 -13.46
CA GLU A 51 -11.82 8.88 -13.82
C GLU A 51 -11.69 10.34 -13.32
N SER A 52 -12.81 11.00 -13.02
CA SER A 52 -12.85 12.36 -12.45
C SER A 52 -12.71 12.42 -10.91
N TYR A 53 -12.66 11.27 -10.22
CA TYR A 53 -12.64 11.16 -8.77
C TYR A 53 -11.20 11.22 -8.19
N ASP A 54 -10.47 12.28 -8.52
CA ASP A 54 -9.03 12.39 -8.21
C ASP A 54 -8.69 13.20 -6.95
N TRP A 55 -9.61 14.02 -6.45
CA TRP A 55 -9.27 15.10 -5.51
C TRP A 55 -9.33 14.73 -4.00
N SER A 56 -9.84 13.54 -3.64
CA SER A 56 -10.07 13.14 -2.24
C SER A 56 -9.62 11.74 -1.86
N VAL A 57 -9.02 10.98 -2.79
CA VAL A 57 -8.72 9.55 -2.59
C VAL A 57 -7.33 9.26 -2.05
N ALA A 58 -6.41 10.22 -2.11
CA ALA A 58 -5.05 10.05 -1.61
C ALA A 58 -5.03 10.04 -0.06
N ILE A 59 -4.28 9.09 0.51
CA ILE A 59 -4.02 9.01 1.96
C ILE A 59 -2.56 9.42 2.19
N GLU A 60 -2.33 10.38 3.10
CA GLU A 60 -0.98 10.86 3.40
C GLU A 60 -0.07 9.72 3.90
N GLY A 61 1.10 9.57 3.29
CA GLY A 61 2.07 8.52 3.64
C GLY A 61 1.86 7.20 2.90
N TYR A 62 0.93 7.13 1.95
CA TYR A 62 0.70 5.96 1.11
C TYR A 62 0.84 6.30 -0.38
N LYS A 63 1.38 5.34 -1.13
CA LYS A 63 1.27 5.23 -2.59
C LYS A 63 -0.08 4.59 -2.91
N LEU A 64 -0.86 5.19 -3.79
CA LEU A 64 -2.13 4.65 -4.28
C LEU A 64 -1.91 4.06 -5.68
N PHE A 65 -2.25 2.78 -5.83
CA PHE A 65 -2.43 2.08 -7.10
C PHE A 65 -3.93 1.84 -7.27
N ARG A 66 -4.53 2.24 -8.40
CA ARG A 66 -5.97 2.04 -8.61
C ARG A 66 -6.32 1.72 -10.06
N ARG A 67 -7.44 1.02 -10.26
CA ARG A 67 -8.14 0.91 -11.54
C ARG A 67 -9.63 1.09 -11.37
N ASP A 68 -10.15 2.05 -12.11
CA ASP A 68 -11.55 2.40 -12.15
C ASP A 68 -12.20 1.68 -13.34
N ARG A 69 -13.38 1.09 -13.10
CA ARG A 69 -14.12 0.39 -14.14
C ARG A 69 -14.77 1.39 -15.09
N GLN A 70 -14.54 1.22 -16.39
CA GLN A 70 -15.02 2.13 -17.42
C GLN A 70 -16.41 1.72 -17.94
N GLY A 71 -17.23 2.72 -18.29
CA GLY A 71 -18.47 2.52 -19.07
C GLY A 71 -19.65 1.86 -18.35
N ARG A 72 -19.57 1.59 -17.03
CA ARG A 72 -20.66 1.02 -16.23
C ARG A 72 -20.54 1.40 -14.76
N ARG A 73 -21.67 1.46 -14.06
CA ARG A 73 -21.71 1.69 -12.60
C ARG A 73 -21.24 0.42 -11.89
N GLY A 74 -20.41 0.60 -10.87
CA GLY A 74 -19.92 -0.49 -10.02
C GLY A 74 -18.56 -1.03 -10.44
N GLY A 75 -17.89 -1.70 -9.51
CA GLY A 75 -16.54 -2.24 -9.62
C GLY A 75 -15.41 -1.25 -9.38
N GLY A 76 -14.19 -1.71 -9.60
CA GLY A 76 -12.96 -0.96 -9.45
C GLY A 76 -12.19 -1.31 -8.19
N VAL A 77 -10.87 -1.10 -8.25
CA VAL A 77 -9.89 -1.57 -7.27
C VAL A 77 -8.93 -0.43 -6.88
N ALA A 78 -8.73 -0.20 -5.58
CA ALA A 78 -7.62 0.56 -5.00
C ALA A 78 -6.72 -0.24 -4.02
N LEU A 79 -5.40 -0.17 -4.22
CA LEU A 79 -4.36 -0.66 -3.32
C LEU A 79 -3.53 0.53 -2.78
N TYR A 80 -3.53 0.69 -1.46
CA TYR A 80 -2.66 1.65 -0.76
C TYR A 80 -1.47 0.92 -0.15
N VAL A 81 -0.26 1.41 -0.42
CA VAL A 81 1.00 0.85 0.10
C VAL A 81 1.77 1.96 0.79
N LYS A 82 2.23 1.78 2.03
CA LYS A 82 3.00 2.82 2.73
C LYS A 82 4.21 3.27 1.89
N GLU A 83 4.49 4.58 1.86
CA GLU A 83 5.53 5.18 1.01
C GLU A 83 6.95 4.61 1.26
N TRP A 84 7.22 4.09 2.46
CA TRP A 84 8.52 3.49 2.81
C TRP A 84 8.71 2.07 2.25
N LEU A 85 7.64 1.43 1.77
CA LEU A 85 7.72 0.18 1.02
C LEU A 85 8.00 0.48 -0.45
N GLU A 86 9.04 -0.16 -0.97
CA GLU A 86 9.26 -0.26 -2.40
C GLU A 86 8.13 -1.09 -3.01
N SER A 87 7.52 -0.57 -4.07
CA SER A 87 6.35 -1.17 -4.71
C SER A 87 6.26 -0.66 -6.13
N GLU A 88 6.05 -1.60 -7.04
CA GLU A 88 5.93 -1.37 -8.47
C GLU A 88 4.77 -2.19 -9.03
N GLU A 89 4.13 -1.65 -10.07
CA GLU A 89 3.11 -2.35 -10.80
C GLU A 89 3.77 -3.34 -11.76
N MET A 90 3.39 -4.61 -11.65
CA MET A 90 3.79 -5.61 -12.63
C MET A 90 2.83 -5.57 -13.82
N SER A 91 3.36 -5.33 -15.02
CA SER A 91 2.62 -5.53 -16.26
C SER A 91 2.84 -6.95 -16.76
N LEU A 92 1.81 -7.78 -16.70
CA LEU A 92 1.81 -9.07 -17.40
C LEU A 92 1.72 -8.77 -18.90
N LYS A 93 2.86 -8.69 -19.58
CA LYS A 93 2.85 -8.65 -21.05
C LYS A 93 2.57 -10.08 -21.53
N PRO A 94 1.55 -10.31 -22.38
CA PRO A 94 1.49 -11.53 -23.15
C PRO A 94 2.73 -11.53 -24.05
N SER A 95 3.67 -12.44 -23.83
CA SER A 95 4.78 -12.64 -24.75
C SER A 95 4.20 -13.22 -26.04
N LEU A 96 3.98 -12.33 -27.02
CA LEU A 96 3.77 -12.74 -28.39
C LEU A 96 5.13 -13.19 -28.94
N GLY A 97 5.42 -14.49 -28.85
CA GLY A 97 6.56 -15.11 -29.50
C GLY A 97 7.63 -15.65 -28.53
N SER A 98 8.11 -16.84 -28.87
CA SER A 98 9.11 -17.69 -28.21
C SER A 98 8.77 -18.22 -26.82
N ASP A 99 8.33 -19.48 -26.82
CA ASP A 99 8.59 -20.44 -25.76
C ASP A 99 10.08 -20.40 -25.37
N GLU A 100 10.43 -19.82 -24.21
CA GLU A 100 11.48 -20.29 -23.30
C GLU A 100 11.70 -19.43 -22.04
N ASP A 101 11.12 -18.23 -21.93
CA ASP A 101 11.17 -17.46 -20.68
C ASP A 101 9.95 -17.76 -19.79
N ARG A 102 9.86 -19.01 -19.33
CA ARG A 102 8.88 -19.42 -18.32
C ARG A 102 9.17 -18.68 -17.01
N VAL A 103 8.24 -17.78 -16.66
CA VAL A 103 7.90 -17.27 -15.32
C VAL A 103 9.05 -17.41 -14.31
N GLU A 104 9.86 -16.35 -14.16
CA GLU A 104 10.71 -16.21 -12.98
C GLU A 104 9.86 -16.47 -11.73
N SER A 105 10.12 -17.60 -11.08
CA SER A 105 9.37 -18.16 -9.97
C SER A 105 8.89 -17.07 -9.01
N LEU A 106 7.57 -16.96 -8.84
CA LEU A 106 6.96 -16.10 -7.82
C LEU A 106 7.40 -16.62 -6.43
N TRP A 107 8.45 -16.03 -5.84
CA TRP A 107 8.96 -16.46 -4.52
C TRP A 107 7.90 -16.38 -3.42
N ALA A 108 6.99 -15.40 -3.51
CA ALA A 108 5.80 -15.28 -2.67
C ALA A 108 4.70 -14.49 -3.40
N LEU A 109 3.47 -15.01 -3.37
CA LEU A 109 2.27 -14.45 -3.98
C LEU A 109 1.13 -14.44 -2.97
N VAL A 110 0.46 -13.28 -2.85
CA VAL A 110 -0.82 -13.16 -2.14
C VAL A 110 -1.88 -12.58 -3.09
N LEU A 111 -2.98 -13.31 -3.29
CA LEU A 111 -4.16 -12.84 -4.01
C LEU A 111 -5.27 -12.47 -3.04
N MET A 112 -6.01 -11.40 -3.32
CA MET A 112 -7.08 -10.93 -2.44
C MET A 112 -8.23 -10.38 -3.28
N GLY A 113 -9.47 -10.77 -2.99
CA GLY A 113 -10.61 -10.29 -3.74
C GLY A 113 -11.91 -10.98 -3.38
N ASP A 114 -13.01 -10.44 -3.94
CA ASP A 114 -14.30 -11.10 -3.98
C ASP A 114 -14.34 -11.97 -5.23
N PHE A 115 -14.15 -13.28 -5.06
CA PHE A 115 -14.11 -14.23 -6.17
C PHE A 115 -15.50 -14.68 -6.61
N ASN A 116 -16.55 -14.34 -5.84
CA ASN A 116 -17.95 -14.57 -6.18
C ASN A 116 -18.29 -16.04 -6.54
N HIS A 117 -17.74 -16.99 -5.79
CA HIS A 117 -18.03 -18.43 -5.90
C HIS A 117 -18.77 -18.97 -4.67
N PRO A 118 -20.06 -18.61 -4.46
CA PRO A 118 -20.83 -18.95 -3.26
C PRO A 118 -21.16 -20.45 -3.12
N ASP A 119 -21.07 -21.22 -4.21
CA ASP A 119 -21.44 -22.64 -4.23
C ASP A 119 -20.28 -23.58 -3.88
N ILE A 120 -19.10 -23.02 -3.57
CA ILE A 120 -17.95 -23.78 -3.08
C ILE A 120 -18.18 -24.16 -1.62
N CYS A 121 -18.07 -25.46 -1.35
CA CYS A 121 -17.91 -26.00 0.00
C CYS A 121 -16.42 -26.12 0.31
N TRP A 122 -15.90 -25.22 1.14
CA TRP A 122 -14.48 -25.17 1.51
C TRP A 122 -14.06 -26.36 2.39
N GLU A 123 -14.93 -26.81 3.30
CA GLU A 123 -14.66 -27.97 4.18
C GLU A 123 -14.50 -29.27 3.38
N GLY A 124 -15.33 -29.46 2.35
CA GLY A 124 -15.27 -30.62 1.47
C GLY A 124 -14.44 -30.43 0.20
N TYR A 125 -13.90 -29.22 -0.03
CA TYR A 125 -13.23 -28.81 -1.27
C TYR A 125 -14.01 -29.22 -2.55
N THR A 126 -15.32 -28.96 -2.58
CA THR A 126 -16.21 -29.30 -3.71
C THR A 126 -17.03 -28.11 -4.17
N ALA A 127 -17.50 -28.14 -5.43
CA ALA A 127 -18.39 -27.11 -5.95
C ALA A 127 -19.48 -27.69 -6.87
N ARG A 128 -20.67 -27.10 -6.81
CA ARG A 128 -21.84 -27.57 -7.59
C ARG A 128 -21.72 -27.17 -9.06
N HIS A 129 -21.18 -25.99 -9.33
CA HIS A 129 -21.10 -25.43 -10.68
C HIS A 129 -19.76 -25.72 -11.35
N VAL A 130 -19.79 -25.85 -12.68
CA VAL A 130 -18.60 -26.14 -13.49
C VAL A 130 -17.56 -25.03 -13.33
N GLN A 131 -17.98 -23.76 -13.29
CA GLN A 131 -17.07 -22.62 -13.15
C GLN A 131 -16.30 -22.66 -11.83
N SER A 132 -17.01 -22.89 -10.72
CA SER A 132 -16.41 -23.00 -9.39
C SER A 132 -15.49 -24.22 -9.25
N ARG A 133 -15.79 -25.34 -9.92
CA ARG A 133 -14.86 -26.49 -10.01
C ARG A 133 -13.59 -26.16 -10.80
N LYS A 134 -13.71 -25.43 -11.91
CA LYS A 134 -12.55 -24.94 -12.67
C LYS A 134 -11.70 -23.99 -11.84
N PHE A 135 -12.33 -23.17 -11.01
CA PHE A 135 -11.63 -22.30 -10.06
C PHE A 135 -10.83 -23.12 -9.04
N LEU A 136 -11.43 -24.14 -8.40
CA LEU A 136 -10.70 -25.04 -7.48
C LEU A 136 -9.53 -25.75 -8.18
N GLN A 137 -9.73 -26.27 -9.39
CA GLN A 137 -8.66 -26.87 -10.18
C GLN A 137 -7.51 -25.88 -10.44
N CYS A 138 -7.84 -24.61 -10.74
CA CYS A 138 -6.85 -23.56 -10.92
C CYS A 138 -6.04 -23.27 -9.64
N LEU A 139 -6.68 -23.34 -8.46
CA LEU A 139 -5.95 -23.21 -7.20
C LEU A 139 -4.93 -24.33 -7.03
N ASP A 140 -5.32 -25.57 -7.31
CA ASP A 140 -4.45 -26.74 -7.19
C ASP A 140 -3.28 -26.68 -8.20
N ASP A 141 -3.58 -26.36 -9.46
CA ASP A 141 -2.58 -26.26 -10.53
C ASP A 141 -1.53 -25.18 -10.26
N ASN A 142 -1.90 -24.14 -9.48
CA ASN A 142 -1.02 -23.03 -9.11
C ASN A 142 -0.50 -23.10 -7.66
N PHE A 143 -0.74 -24.20 -6.94
CA PHE A 143 -0.36 -24.39 -5.54
C PHE A 143 -0.84 -23.26 -4.61
N LEU A 144 -2.04 -22.74 -4.87
CA LEU A 144 -2.67 -21.68 -4.08
C LEU A 144 -3.54 -22.27 -2.97
N THR A 145 -3.32 -21.79 -1.75
CA THR A 145 -4.11 -22.15 -0.57
C THR A 145 -4.91 -20.94 -0.08
N TYR A 146 -6.14 -21.14 0.39
CA TYR A 146 -6.95 -20.08 0.99
C TYR A 146 -6.60 -19.93 2.49
N GLY A 147 -6.67 -18.70 3.01
CA GLY A 147 -6.36 -18.41 4.42
C GLY A 147 -7.57 -18.05 5.29
N VAL A 148 -8.75 -17.79 4.70
CA VAL A 148 -9.90 -17.24 5.44
C VAL A 148 -10.85 -18.36 5.84
N GLU A 149 -11.06 -18.53 7.15
CA GLU A 149 -11.98 -19.53 7.72
C GLU A 149 -13.33 -18.94 8.16
N GLU A 150 -13.40 -17.62 8.37
CA GLU A 150 -14.60 -16.93 8.88
C GLU A 150 -15.38 -16.21 7.77
N SER A 151 -16.72 -16.34 7.77
CA SER A 151 -17.58 -15.72 6.75
C SER A 151 -17.44 -14.20 6.70
N THR A 152 -17.31 -13.64 5.49
CA THR A 152 -17.05 -12.21 5.28
C THR A 152 -18.31 -11.41 4.89
N ARG A 153 -19.39 -12.12 4.54
CA ARG A 153 -20.68 -11.51 4.18
C ARG A 153 -21.86 -12.38 4.59
N ARG A 154 -22.61 -11.96 5.61
CA ARG A 154 -23.87 -12.61 6.06
C ARG A 154 -23.78 -14.14 6.23
N GLY A 155 -22.64 -14.67 6.68
CA GLY A 155 -22.45 -16.12 6.85
C GLY A 155 -21.88 -16.86 5.62
N VAL A 156 -21.57 -16.16 4.53
CA VAL A 156 -20.95 -16.73 3.31
C VAL A 156 -19.51 -16.23 3.15
N LEU A 157 -18.60 -17.14 2.78
CA LEU A 157 -17.21 -16.87 2.41
C LEU A 157 -17.15 -16.52 0.91
N LEU A 158 -17.05 -15.23 0.59
CA LEU A 158 -16.89 -14.74 -0.79
C LEU A 158 -15.55 -14.06 -1.01
N ASP A 159 -15.07 -13.38 0.03
CA ASP A 159 -13.77 -12.72 0.01
C ASP A 159 -12.69 -13.69 0.44
N LEU A 160 -11.72 -13.92 -0.43
CA LEU A 160 -10.64 -14.87 -0.21
C LEU A 160 -9.31 -14.15 -0.17
N ILE A 161 -8.44 -14.65 0.71
CA ILE A 161 -7.00 -14.39 0.67
C ILE A 161 -6.34 -15.69 0.26
N LEU A 162 -5.78 -15.74 -0.94
CA LEU A 162 -5.06 -16.90 -1.47
C LEU A 162 -3.55 -16.66 -1.38
N LYS A 163 -2.78 -17.70 -1.11
CA LYS A 163 -1.32 -17.64 -0.98
C LYS A 163 -0.65 -18.87 -1.58
N ASN A 164 0.54 -18.69 -2.15
CA ASN A 164 1.33 -19.80 -2.72
C ASN A 164 2.38 -20.38 -1.75
N LYS A 165 2.48 -19.83 -0.53
CA LYS A 165 3.50 -20.21 0.47
C LYS A 165 2.86 -20.31 1.85
N GLU A 166 3.09 -21.42 2.53
CA GLU A 166 2.69 -21.61 3.92
C GLU A 166 3.44 -20.63 4.84
N GLY A 167 2.78 -20.16 5.90
CA GLY A 167 3.32 -19.14 6.80
C GLY A 167 3.44 -17.73 6.19
N LEU A 168 3.12 -17.53 4.90
CA LEU A 168 3.19 -16.20 4.28
C LEU A 168 2.13 -15.23 4.82
N VAL A 169 0.97 -15.76 5.16
CA VAL A 169 -0.15 -15.00 5.73
C VAL A 169 -0.57 -15.61 7.06
N GLU A 170 -0.58 -14.79 8.09
CA GLU A 170 -0.91 -15.12 9.48
C GLU A 170 -1.92 -14.11 10.06
N ASP A 171 -2.42 -14.37 11.28
CA ASP A 171 -3.26 -13.44 12.06
C ASP A 171 -4.52 -12.93 11.33
N ILE A 172 -5.15 -13.79 10.50
CA ILE A 172 -6.36 -13.42 9.76
C ILE A 172 -7.52 -13.24 10.74
N LYS A 173 -8.14 -12.06 10.71
CA LYS A 173 -9.26 -11.65 11.57
C LYS A 173 -10.31 -10.92 10.77
N VAL A 174 -11.56 -11.32 10.92
CA VAL A 174 -12.69 -10.57 10.36
C VAL A 174 -13.09 -9.48 11.36
N GLY A 175 -13.26 -8.26 10.86
CA GLY A 175 -13.58 -7.08 11.65
C GLY A 175 -14.77 -6.29 11.10
N GLY A 176 -15.23 -5.31 11.88
CA GLY A 176 -16.41 -4.51 11.50
C GLY A 176 -16.22 -3.68 10.24
N SER A 177 -17.32 -3.45 9.53
CA SER A 177 -17.36 -2.70 8.27
C SER A 177 -16.90 -1.25 8.41
N LEU A 178 -16.40 -0.69 7.30
CA LEU A 178 -16.32 0.76 7.13
C LEU A 178 -17.71 1.31 6.81
N GLY A 179 -18.15 2.33 7.54
CA GLY A 179 -19.51 2.85 7.46
C GLY A 179 -20.55 1.73 7.60
N CYS A 180 -21.54 1.72 6.71
CA CYS A 180 -22.62 0.72 6.68
C CYS A 180 -22.42 -0.37 5.60
N SER A 181 -21.17 -0.73 5.24
CA SER A 181 -20.94 -1.80 4.26
C SER A 181 -21.58 -3.12 4.71
N ASP A 182 -22.11 -3.91 3.79
CA ASP A 182 -22.60 -5.27 4.09
C ASP A 182 -21.49 -6.32 4.12
N HIS A 183 -20.26 -5.91 3.81
CA HIS A 183 -19.05 -6.72 3.90
C HIS A 183 -18.23 -6.35 5.12
N GLU A 184 -17.76 -7.37 5.82
CA GLU A 184 -16.80 -7.24 6.91
C GLU A 184 -15.39 -7.12 6.33
N LYS A 185 -14.54 -6.37 7.02
CA LYS A 185 -13.14 -6.20 6.60
C LYS A 185 -12.29 -7.35 7.11
N ILE A 186 -11.22 -7.68 6.41
CA ILE A 186 -10.26 -8.72 6.79
C ILE A 186 -8.94 -8.05 7.16
N GLU A 187 -8.52 -8.20 8.41
CA GLU A 187 -7.20 -7.79 8.90
C GLU A 187 -6.30 -9.03 8.92
N PHE A 188 -5.06 -8.92 8.44
CA PHE A 188 -4.11 -10.04 8.44
C PHE A 188 -2.67 -9.54 8.46
N ARG A 189 -1.71 -10.44 8.64
CA ARG A 189 -0.28 -10.14 8.55
C ARG A 189 0.35 -10.91 7.41
N ILE A 190 1.15 -10.21 6.62
CA ILE A 190 2.09 -10.86 5.69
C ILE A 190 3.40 -11.02 6.44
N VAL A 191 3.87 -12.25 6.55
CA VAL A 191 5.12 -12.62 7.19
C VAL A 191 6.04 -13.18 6.12
N ASP A 192 7.07 -12.41 5.76
CA ASP A 192 8.10 -12.91 4.88
C ASP A 192 9.47 -12.37 5.28
N SER A 193 10.51 -12.99 4.77
CA SER A 193 11.90 -12.52 4.88
C SER A 193 12.12 -11.30 3.97
N ILE A 194 11.25 -10.30 4.07
CA ILE A 194 11.42 -9.04 3.35
C ILE A 194 12.67 -8.41 3.91
N CYS A 195 13.76 -8.44 3.13
CA CYS A 195 14.86 -7.54 3.40
C CYS A 195 14.26 -6.15 3.40
N LYS A 196 14.37 -5.42 4.52
CA LYS A 196 14.22 -3.98 4.48
C LYS A 196 15.30 -3.47 3.53
N THR A 197 15.05 -3.43 2.22
CA THR A 197 15.56 -2.37 1.39
C THR A 197 14.86 -1.12 1.89
N THR A 198 15.30 -0.65 3.05
CA THR A 198 15.28 0.79 3.25
C THR A 198 16.03 1.31 2.03
N SER A 199 15.33 1.89 1.06
CA SER A 199 15.93 2.77 0.08
C SER A 199 16.55 3.91 0.87
N ARG A 200 17.70 3.65 1.50
CA ARG A 200 18.49 4.62 2.23
C ARG A 200 19.19 5.40 1.16
N THR A 201 18.41 6.20 0.44
CA THR A 201 18.95 7.24 -0.42
C THR A 201 19.70 8.17 0.52
N GLU A 202 21.00 7.94 0.65
CA GLU A 202 21.90 8.86 1.31
C GLU A 202 21.96 10.10 0.43
N THR A 203 21.41 11.20 0.93
CA THR A 203 21.47 12.49 0.26
C THR A 203 22.53 13.34 0.93
N LEU A 204 23.35 14.00 0.13
CA LEU A 204 24.32 14.98 0.62
C LEU A 204 23.59 16.09 1.38
N ASP A 205 24.02 16.35 2.61
CA ASP A 205 23.45 17.40 3.46
C ASP A 205 24.21 18.71 3.30
N PHE A 206 23.85 19.46 2.26
CA PHE A 206 24.43 20.77 1.95
C PHE A 206 24.12 21.85 3.00
N ARG A 207 23.38 21.55 4.08
CA ARG A 207 23.17 22.50 5.20
C ARG A 207 24.24 22.36 6.28
N ARG A 208 24.96 21.25 6.29
CA ARG A 208 26.01 20.92 7.27
C ARG A 208 27.36 20.75 6.59
N ASP A 209 27.52 21.31 5.40
CA ASP A 209 28.76 21.23 4.65
C ASP A 209 29.85 22.11 5.29
N ASN A 210 31.10 21.70 5.11
CA ASN A 210 32.25 22.53 5.45
C ASN A 210 32.90 23.03 4.16
N PHE A 211 32.34 24.11 3.61
CA PHE A 211 32.77 24.65 2.32
C PHE A 211 34.19 25.22 2.34
N ASP A 212 34.65 25.70 3.50
CA ASP A 212 36.02 26.20 3.67
C ASP A 212 37.04 25.05 3.58
N LEU A 213 36.74 23.91 4.19
CA LEU A 213 37.54 22.69 4.05
C LEU A 213 37.51 22.18 2.60
N PHE A 214 36.35 22.23 1.94
CA PHE A 214 36.20 21.79 0.54
C PHE A 214 37.07 22.61 -0.41
N LYS A 215 37.09 23.94 -0.25
CA LYS A 215 37.98 24.82 -1.03
C LYS A 215 39.45 24.55 -0.74
N LYS A 216 39.80 24.32 0.53
CA LYS A 216 41.18 24.03 0.93
C LYS A 216 41.70 22.75 0.28
N LEU A 217 40.93 21.66 0.35
CA LEU A 217 41.32 20.38 -0.25
C LEU A 217 41.50 20.45 -1.76
N LEU A 218 40.62 21.19 -2.46
CA LEU A 218 40.77 21.39 -3.91
C LEU A 218 41.93 22.34 -4.27
N GLY A 219 42.23 23.31 -3.42
CA GLY A 219 43.33 24.27 -3.61
C GLY A 219 44.72 23.67 -3.34
N GLU A 220 44.82 22.63 -2.50
CA GLU A 220 46.08 21.95 -2.19
C GLU A 220 46.53 20.95 -3.27
N ILE A 221 45.65 20.63 -4.23
CA ILE A 221 45.98 19.71 -5.32
C ILE A 221 46.89 20.42 -6.34
N PRO A 222 48.07 19.86 -6.68
CA PRO A 222 48.97 20.41 -7.68
C PRO A 222 48.44 20.11 -9.10
N TRP A 223 47.37 20.80 -9.51
CA TRP A 223 46.65 20.57 -10.77
C TRP A 223 47.53 20.57 -12.01
N VAL A 224 48.56 21.42 -12.04
CA VAL A 224 49.52 21.50 -13.15
C VAL A 224 50.18 20.14 -13.37
N ARG A 225 50.69 19.49 -12.31
CA ARG A 225 51.29 18.15 -12.40
C ARG A 225 50.26 17.05 -12.58
N ALA A 226 49.09 17.19 -11.96
CA ALA A 226 48.04 16.17 -12.03
C ALA A 226 47.45 16.01 -13.44
N LEU A 227 47.47 17.09 -14.23
CA LEU A 227 46.88 17.15 -15.57
C LEU A 227 47.92 17.20 -16.70
N GLU A 228 49.21 17.25 -16.38
CA GLU A 228 50.30 17.35 -17.35
C GLU A 228 50.34 16.11 -18.27
N GLY A 229 50.44 16.34 -19.58
CA GLY A 229 50.55 15.28 -20.59
C GLY A 229 49.30 14.41 -20.79
N ARG A 230 48.15 14.78 -20.21
CA ARG A 230 46.92 13.97 -20.23
C ARG A 230 45.90 14.48 -21.25
N GLY A 231 45.16 13.56 -21.85
CA GLY A 231 44.04 13.89 -22.74
C GLY A 231 42.83 14.45 -21.98
N ALA A 232 41.91 15.12 -22.68
CA ALA A 232 40.75 15.77 -22.07
C ALA A 232 39.88 14.82 -21.21
N GLN A 233 39.69 13.57 -21.66
CA GLN A 233 38.89 12.58 -20.96
C GLN A 233 39.57 12.07 -19.67
N GLU A 234 40.89 11.89 -19.71
CA GLU A 234 41.68 11.49 -18.54
C GLU A 234 41.75 12.62 -17.52
N SER A 235 41.99 13.84 -17.97
CA SER A 235 41.97 15.05 -17.15
C SER A 235 40.61 15.26 -16.48
N TRP A 236 39.50 15.01 -17.17
CA TRP A 236 38.16 15.06 -16.59
C TRP A 236 37.93 13.99 -15.53
N SER A 237 38.48 12.79 -15.72
CA SER A 237 38.34 11.68 -14.78
C SER A 237 39.12 11.94 -13.49
N ILE A 238 40.32 12.51 -13.60
CA ILE A 238 41.16 12.95 -12.48
C ILE A 238 40.48 14.09 -11.71
N PHE A 239 39.96 15.09 -12.42
CA PHE A 239 39.20 16.17 -11.80
C PHE A 239 37.99 15.63 -11.02
N LYS A 240 37.17 14.78 -11.67
CA LYS A 240 36.02 14.15 -11.03
C LYS A 240 36.41 13.36 -9.79
N TYR A 241 37.49 12.59 -9.86
CA TYR A 241 37.96 11.79 -8.73
C TYR A 241 38.24 12.68 -7.52
N HIS A 242 39.09 13.69 -7.67
CA HIS A 242 39.44 14.58 -6.57
C HIS A 242 38.27 15.44 -6.08
N PHE A 243 37.39 15.85 -6.98
CA PHE A 243 36.17 16.58 -6.62
C PHE A 243 35.23 15.74 -5.77
N LEU A 244 35.02 14.47 -6.14
CA LEU A 244 34.18 13.53 -5.40
C LEU A 244 34.82 13.15 -4.05
N GLU A 245 36.14 13.00 -4.01
CA GLU A 245 36.91 12.74 -2.79
C GLU A 245 36.79 13.91 -1.78
N ALA A 246 37.01 15.15 -2.24
CA ALA A 246 36.81 16.34 -1.41
C ALA A 246 35.35 16.47 -0.94
N ARG A 247 34.39 16.15 -1.82
CA ARG A 247 32.95 16.22 -1.51
C ARG A 247 32.59 15.24 -0.39
N ASP A 248 33.10 14.01 -0.48
CA ASP A 248 32.79 12.95 0.48
C ASP A 248 33.43 13.21 1.86
N GLN A 249 34.53 13.96 1.91
CA GLN A 249 35.15 14.40 3.17
C GLN A 249 34.47 15.63 3.79
N CYS A 250 33.91 16.54 2.97
CA CYS A 250 33.40 17.82 3.46
C CYS A 250 31.88 17.90 3.62
N ILE A 251 31.12 17.03 2.93
CA ILE A 251 29.66 17.05 2.95
C ILE A 251 29.15 15.79 3.64
N PRO A 252 28.60 15.91 4.86
CA PRO A 252 28.01 14.77 5.54
C PRO A 252 26.86 14.21 4.72
N LYS A 253 26.79 12.88 4.62
CA LYS A 253 25.61 12.21 4.09
C LYS A 253 24.52 12.23 5.17
N SER A 254 23.40 12.87 4.89
CA SER A 254 22.22 12.74 5.75
C SER A 254 21.46 11.49 5.36
N LYS A 255 21.03 10.76 6.39
CA LYS A 255 19.95 9.80 6.21
C LYS A 255 18.68 10.64 6.07
N LYS A 256 17.92 10.45 4.99
CA LYS A 256 16.50 10.78 5.08
C LYS A 256 15.96 9.96 6.24
N SER A 257 15.53 10.61 7.32
CA SER A 257 14.54 9.98 8.16
C SER A 257 13.39 9.66 7.21
N GLY A 258 13.04 8.37 7.08
CA GLY A 258 11.69 8.05 6.63
C GLY A 258 10.79 8.95 7.47
N LYS A 259 9.91 9.73 6.84
CA LYS A 259 8.99 10.59 7.57
C LYS A 259 8.33 9.70 8.62
N GLY A 260 8.85 9.73 9.84
CA GLY A 260 8.29 8.98 10.94
C GLY A 260 6.86 9.45 11.00
N SER A 261 5.92 8.51 10.91
CA SER A 261 4.47 8.70 10.81
C SER A 261 4.07 9.97 11.55
N SER A 262 4.14 11.11 10.86
CA SER A 262 3.78 12.37 11.46
C SER A 262 2.28 12.25 11.58
N ARG A 263 1.76 12.42 12.80
CA ARG A 263 0.32 12.40 13.02
C ARG A 263 -0.32 13.23 11.91
N PRO A 264 -1.25 12.67 11.12
CA PRO A 264 -1.96 13.45 10.13
C PRO A 264 -2.51 14.65 10.86
N ALA A 265 -2.20 15.85 10.36
CA ALA A 265 -2.45 17.11 11.06
C ALA A 265 -3.96 17.40 11.31
N GLY A 266 -4.83 16.42 11.02
CA GLY A 266 -6.27 16.53 11.11
C GLY A 266 -7.03 15.53 11.99
N LEU A 267 -6.42 14.44 12.48
CA LEU A 267 -7.15 13.51 13.33
C LEU A 267 -7.21 14.05 14.77
N SER A 268 -8.37 14.61 15.15
CA SER A 268 -8.59 15.02 16.54
C SER A 268 -8.57 13.79 17.45
N MET A 269 -8.01 13.94 18.64
CA MET A 269 -8.02 12.89 19.67
C MET A 269 -9.45 12.39 19.98
N GLU A 270 -10.43 13.26 19.79
CA GLU A 270 -11.86 12.98 19.96
C GLU A 270 -12.41 12.03 18.87
N LEU A 271 -12.07 12.26 17.61
CA LEU A 271 -12.44 11.36 16.51
C LEU A 271 -11.84 9.96 16.70
N LEU A 272 -10.59 9.89 17.18
CA LEU A 272 -9.94 8.61 17.48
C LEU A 272 -10.66 7.82 18.57
N LYS A 273 -11.15 8.50 19.63
CA LYS A 273 -11.94 7.86 20.68
C LYS A 273 -13.25 7.29 20.12
N LYS A 274 -13.91 8.01 19.20
CA LYS A 274 -15.16 7.55 18.57
C LYS A 274 -14.93 6.32 17.68
N LEU A 275 -13.87 6.32 16.86
CA LEU A 275 -13.52 5.17 16.03
C LEU A 275 -13.20 3.93 16.87
N LYS A 276 -12.46 4.11 17.97
CA LYS A 276 -12.18 3.03 18.92
C LYS A 276 -13.46 2.50 19.56
N TRP A 277 -14.31 3.40 20.06
CA TRP A 277 -15.61 3.04 20.63
C TRP A 277 -16.50 2.26 19.66
N LYS A 278 -16.54 2.64 18.38
CA LYS A 278 -17.25 1.86 17.32
C LYS A 278 -16.73 0.42 17.22
N LYS A 279 -15.40 0.25 17.26
CA LYS A 279 -14.74 -1.06 17.19
C LYS A 279 -15.06 -1.92 18.40
N ASP A 280 -15.10 -1.31 19.58
CA ASP A 280 -15.45 -1.99 20.83
C ASP A 280 -16.91 -2.49 20.77
N ILE A 281 -17.86 -1.63 20.36
CA ILE A 281 -19.27 -2.03 20.19
C ILE A 281 -19.43 -3.14 19.15
N TYR A 282 -18.71 -3.07 18.02
CA TYR A 282 -18.73 -4.15 17.04
C TYR A 282 -18.31 -5.49 17.66
N THR A 283 -17.26 -5.47 18.48
CA THR A 283 -16.74 -6.68 19.13
C THR A 283 -17.75 -7.26 20.13
N GLU A 284 -18.45 -6.39 20.87
CA GLU A 284 -19.54 -6.79 21.77
C GLU A 284 -20.74 -7.35 21.01
N TRP A 285 -21.13 -6.71 19.90
CA TRP A 285 -22.24 -7.15 19.06
C TRP A 285 -21.95 -8.53 18.45
N LYS A 286 -20.73 -8.75 17.94
CA LYS A 286 -20.32 -10.04 17.39
C LYS A 286 -20.34 -11.16 18.44
N LYS A 287 -20.10 -10.83 19.71
CA LYS A 287 -20.22 -11.74 20.86
C LYS A 287 -21.67 -11.93 21.36
N GLY A 288 -22.64 -11.25 20.74
CA GLY A 288 -24.05 -11.28 21.17
C GLY A 288 -24.35 -10.49 22.45
N LEU A 289 -23.43 -9.61 22.88
CA LEU A 289 -23.58 -8.84 24.12
C LEU A 289 -24.35 -7.53 23.93
N THR A 290 -24.48 -7.05 22.69
CA THR A 290 -25.18 -5.80 22.35
C THR A 290 -26.08 -6.00 21.13
N ALA A 291 -27.10 -5.15 20.99
CA ALA A 291 -28.04 -5.25 19.89
C ALA A 291 -27.45 -4.68 18.59
N TRP A 292 -27.92 -5.17 17.44
CA TRP A 292 -27.56 -4.61 16.13
C TRP A 292 -27.84 -3.11 16.03
N GLU A 293 -28.91 -2.62 16.65
CA GLU A 293 -29.30 -1.22 16.60
C GLU A 293 -28.29 -0.31 17.34
N ASP A 294 -27.64 -0.82 18.40
CA ASP A 294 -26.58 -0.10 19.13
C ASP A 294 -25.33 0.07 18.26
N TYR A 295 -24.92 -1.01 17.59
CA TYR A 295 -23.81 -0.96 16.64
C TYR A 295 -24.11 -0.01 15.47
N LYS A 296 -25.30 -0.08 14.89
CA LYS A 296 -25.74 0.80 13.80
C LYS A 296 -25.76 2.28 14.23
N ASN A 297 -26.17 2.57 15.47
CA ASN A 297 -26.09 3.91 16.02
C ASN A 297 -24.63 4.39 16.18
N ALA A 298 -23.75 3.51 16.67
CA ALA A 298 -22.32 3.82 16.77
C ALA A 298 -21.68 4.14 15.43
N VAL A 299 -22.02 3.38 14.38
CA VAL A 299 -21.60 3.65 12.99
C VAL A 299 -22.05 5.03 12.54
N ARG A 300 -23.34 5.37 12.75
CA ARG A 300 -23.89 6.68 12.36
C ARG A 300 -23.16 7.83 13.06
N ILE A 301 -22.98 7.75 14.37
CA ILE A 301 -22.29 8.77 15.17
C ILE A 301 -20.86 8.97 14.68
N CYS A 302 -20.12 7.88 14.45
CA CYS A 302 -18.74 7.97 13.98
C CYS A 302 -18.65 8.61 12.60
N ARG A 303 -19.56 8.27 11.68
CA ARG A 303 -19.62 8.87 10.35
C ARG A 303 -19.87 10.38 10.42
N ASP A 304 -20.83 10.81 11.23
CA ASP A 304 -21.16 12.24 11.38
C ASP A 304 -19.98 13.04 11.96
N GLU A 305 -19.31 12.50 12.98
CA GLU A 305 -18.14 13.15 13.58
C GLU A 305 -16.93 13.18 12.63
N THR A 306 -16.71 12.12 11.87
CA THR A 306 -15.66 12.08 10.84
C THR A 306 -15.89 13.19 9.80
N ARG A 307 -17.13 13.34 9.34
CA ARG A 307 -17.51 14.39 8.38
C ARG A 307 -17.31 15.79 8.95
N LYS A 308 -17.71 16.04 10.19
CA LYS A 308 -17.51 17.35 10.87
C LYS A 308 -16.03 17.68 11.05
N ALA A 309 -15.22 16.70 11.44
CA ALA A 309 -13.78 16.86 11.60
C ALA A 309 -13.13 17.23 10.27
N LYS A 310 -13.48 16.53 9.17
CA LYS A 310 -12.96 16.85 7.83
C LYS A 310 -13.33 18.25 7.39
N ALA A 311 -14.61 18.63 7.50
CA ALA A 311 -15.08 19.96 7.13
C ALA A 311 -14.35 21.06 7.92
N SER A 312 -14.08 20.84 9.21
CA SER A 312 -13.34 21.78 10.05
C SER A 312 -11.88 21.95 9.60
N LEU A 313 -11.24 20.90 9.11
CA LEU A 313 -9.88 20.95 8.58
C LEU A 313 -9.79 21.63 7.22
N ASP A 314 -10.73 21.32 6.33
CA ASP A 314 -10.83 21.99 5.03
C ASP A 314 -11.03 23.49 5.24
N LEU A 315 -11.94 23.89 6.13
CA LEU A 315 -12.16 25.30 6.51
C LEU A 315 -10.92 25.96 7.12
N LYS A 316 -10.19 25.27 8.01
CA LYS A 316 -8.92 25.78 8.57
C LYS A 316 -7.87 25.98 7.49
N SER A 317 -7.77 25.06 6.54
CA SER A 317 -6.78 25.12 5.45
C SER A 317 -7.08 26.26 4.47
N VAL A 318 -8.36 26.51 4.17
CA VAL A 318 -8.80 27.64 3.32
C VAL A 318 -8.55 29.00 4.00
N ARG A 319 -8.69 29.06 5.32
CA ARG A 319 -8.48 30.27 6.12
C ARG A 319 -7.02 30.49 6.51
N ASP A 320 -6.12 29.57 6.17
CA ASP A 320 -4.70 29.69 6.50
C ASP A 320 -4.07 30.85 5.70
N VAL A 321 -3.54 31.84 6.42
CA VAL A 321 -2.84 32.99 5.85
C VAL A 321 -1.56 32.54 5.13
N ASN A 322 -1.01 31.38 5.51
CA ASN A 322 0.18 30.81 4.91
C ASN A 322 -0.14 30.04 3.62
N LYS A 323 0.04 30.71 2.48
CA LYS A 323 -0.09 30.11 1.13
C LYS A 323 0.68 28.80 0.97
N LYS A 324 1.86 28.63 1.60
CA LYS A 324 2.64 27.38 1.51
C LYS A 324 1.95 26.20 2.20
N GLY A 325 1.24 26.44 3.32
CA GLY A 325 0.46 25.43 4.03
C GLY A 325 -0.70 24.92 3.18
N PHE A 326 -1.45 25.84 2.58
CA PHE A 326 -2.52 25.54 1.64
C PHE A 326 -2.05 24.72 0.44
N PHE A 327 -1.00 25.16 -0.28
CA PHE A 327 -0.49 24.42 -1.43
C PHE A 327 0.12 23.06 -1.05
N LYS A 328 0.69 22.92 0.16
CA LYS A 328 1.13 21.63 0.69
C LYS A 328 -0.05 20.69 0.95
N TYR A 329 -1.14 21.19 1.53
CA TYR A 329 -2.36 20.43 1.76
C TYR A 329 -2.99 19.95 0.44
N ILE A 330 -3.14 20.87 -0.52
CA ILE A 330 -3.65 20.57 -1.86
C ILE A 330 -2.72 19.58 -2.58
N GLY A 331 -1.42 19.83 -2.62
CA GLY A 331 -0.45 18.94 -3.27
C GLY A 331 -0.40 17.54 -2.67
N GLY A 332 -0.68 17.39 -1.37
CA GLY A 332 -0.83 16.08 -0.72
C GLY A 332 -2.03 15.29 -1.22
N LYS A 333 -3.14 15.96 -1.56
CA LYS A 333 -4.35 15.34 -2.11
C LYS A 333 -4.22 14.95 -3.59
N TRP A 334 -3.25 15.51 -4.31
CA TRP A 334 -3.11 15.35 -5.77
C TRP A 334 -2.09 14.28 -6.17
N LYS A 335 -1.49 13.56 -5.21
CA LYS A 335 -0.56 12.45 -5.49
C LYS A 335 -1.32 11.19 -5.91
N THR A 336 -1.86 11.17 -7.13
CA THR A 336 -2.41 9.97 -7.76
C THR A 336 -1.46 9.49 -8.86
N ARG A 337 -1.16 8.18 -8.88
CA ARG A 337 -0.59 7.51 -10.05
C ARG A 337 -1.68 6.62 -10.63
N LYS A 338 -2.08 6.84 -11.88
CA LYS A 338 -3.04 5.97 -12.61
C LYS A 338 -2.30 4.72 -13.08
N ASN A 339 -2.35 3.56 -12.39
CA ASN A 339 -1.41 2.45 -12.70
C ASN A 339 -1.75 1.10 -11.96
N VAL A 340 -2.57 0.21 -12.57
CA VAL A 340 -2.69 -1.27 -12.29
C VAL A 340 -3.05 -2.12 -13.56
N GLY A 341 -2.16 -2.95 -14.10
CA GLY A 341 -2.34 -3.55 -15.43
C GLY A 341 -3.60 -4.41 -15.54
N LEU A 342 -4.20 -4.45 -16.72
CA LEU A 342 -5.29 -5.39 -17.00
C LEU A 342 -4.71 -6.81 -17.08
N LEU A 343 -5.29 -7.76 -16.35
CA LEU A 343 -5.14 -9.17 -16.71
C LEU A 343 -5.88 -9.39 -18.02
N LEU A 344 -5.12 -9.68 -19.06
CA LEU A 344 -5.66 -10.07 -20.35
C LEU A 344 -5.76 -11.58 -20.36
N ASN A 345 -6.91 -12.11 -20.80
CA ASN A 345 -6.98 -13.53 -21.12
C ASN A 345 -6.11 -13.82 -22.36
N GLU A 346 -5.98 -15.10 -22.72
CA GLU A 346 -5.22 -15.55 -23.89
C GLU A 346 -5.64 -14.88 -25.22
N THR A 347 -6.84 -14.30 -25.26
CA THR A 347 -7.39 -13.58 -26.44
C THR A 347 -7.16 -12.07 -26.41
N GLY A 348 -6.43 -11.53 -25.42
CA GLY A 348 -6.22 -10.09 -25.27
C GLY A 348 -7.45 -9.32 -24.77
N ALA A 349 -8.48 -10.01 -24.30
CA ALA A 349 -9.67 -9.42 -23.71
C ALA A 349 -9.50 -9.24 -22.20
N THR A 350 -10.01 -8.13 -21.68
CA THR A 350 -9.95 -7.78 -20.26
C THR A 350 -10.65 -8.83 -19.40
N VAL A 351 -9.92 -9.50 -18.51
CA VAL A 351 -10.54 -10.33 -17.47
C VAL A 351 -11.30 -9.38 -16.55
N THR A 352 -12.62 -9.57 -16.44
CA THR A 352 -13.51 -8.71 -15.66
C THR A 352 -13.51 -9.02 -14.16
N GLU A 353 -12.59 -9.88 -13.71
CA GLU A 353 -12.50 -10.34 -12.34
C GLU A 353 -11.64 -9.37 -11.53
N GLU A 354 -12.19 -8.91 -10.39
CA GLU A 354 -11.69 -7.78 -9.61
C GLU A 354 -10.91 -8.28 -8.39
N PHE A 355 -9.68 -8.73 -8.60
CA PHE A 355 -8.78 -9.19 -7.54
C PHE A 355 -7.43 -8.47 -7.59
N TYR A 356 -6.77 -8.42 -6.44
CA TYR A 356 -5.38 -7.99 -6.32
C TYR A 356 -4.45 -9.17 -6.34
N TYR A 357 -3.24 -8.92 -6.80
CA TYR A 357 -2.10 -9.77 -6.51
C TYR A 357 -0.95 -8.92 -5.98
N ILE A 358 -0.29 -9.42 -4.95
CA ILE A 358 0.95 -8.86 -4.41
C ILE A 358 2.02 -9.93 -4.61
N LYS A 359 3.05 -9.60 -5.39
CA LYS A 359 4.31 -10.35 -5.45
C LYS A 359 5.28 -9.68 -4.48
N LEU A 360 5.87 -10.47 -3.58
CA LEU A 360 6.85 -10.02 -2.59
C LEU A 360 8.27 -10.42 -2.99
#